data_AF-A0A0F9LMK1-F1
#
_entry.id   AF-A0A0F9LMK1-F1
#
_cell.length_a   1.000
_cell.length_b   1.000
_cell.length_c   1.000
_cell.angle_alpha   90.00
_cell.angle_beta   90.00
_cell.angle_gamma   90.00
#
_symmetry.space_group_name_H-M   'P 1'
#
loop_
_entity.id
_entity.type
_entity.pdbx_description
1 polymer ?
#
loop_
_entity_poly.entity_id
_entity_poly.type
_entity_poly.pdbx_seq_one_letter_code
_entity_poly.pdbx_strand_id
1 'polypeptide(L)'
;MKEFVINKFLKLKLEENETVIYVAEKRFRHCKFLILEIPTHPVKSFDKIESIDEAAEKLDSNMEWAKSIREQIDSKSRFWAHCSNIQTWFENGYDSTLLHRNLAFPLLKALVDADDPNAKDIFKQEIAKRLESGYSSVVNYLIDEGYTKYLNREEILLSLLKLEDAEAILELDSLFKEALHWNLEPATDYPQCRPYSFLVQDKRVIALKMPGFDEFKFTKFPEPIIHLTALRKLALNQNYINEKYIPELVKELVHLEELNLMGASLTNFPEAICKIPSLRKINFSFNRIHSIPDSIENLKNLEILNLSSNLLSSLPSSIGNLKSLRKLDLSNNKLSYLPKSIINLPSLISLELSHNTLKSVPLGIENISSLKVLLLGEEQLKHISHKQLNLFKKFKIDIE
;
A
#
# COMPACT_ATOMS: atom_id res chain seq x y z
N MET A 1 52.68 2.23 17.50
CA MET A 1 51.81 2.73 16.42
C MET A 1 50.58 3.36 17.04
N LYS A 2 50.21 4.59 16.63
CA LYS A 2 48.97 5.27 17.03
C LYS A 2 47.90 5.21 15.93
N GLU A 3 48.17 4.46 14.87
CA GLU A 3 47.34 4.34 13.68
C GLU A 3 47.37 2.89 13.22
N PHE A 4 46.21 2.37 12.82
CA PHE A 4 46.01 1.06 12.25
C PHE A 4 45.18 1.21 10.98
N VAL A 5 45.75 0.82 9.84
CA VAL A 5 45.13 0.95 8.53
C VAL A 5 44.52 -0.39 8.15
N ILE A 6 43.22 -0.43 7.92
CA ILE A 6 42.49 -1.64 7.50
C ILE A 6 42.54 -1.75 5.98
N ASN A 7 42.19 -0.67 5.30
CA ASN A 7 42.29 -0.57 3.85
C ASN A 7 42.52 0.90 3.43
N LYS A 8 42.47 1.18 2.12
CA LYS A 8 42.72 2.53 1.59
C LYS A 8 41.69 3.59 2.03
N PHE A 9 40.52 3.18 2.53
CA PHE A 9 39.45 4.04 3.00
C PHE A 9 39.32 4.05 4.52
N LEU A 10 39.55 2.92 5.18
CA LEU A 10 39.23 2.70 6.59
C LEU A 10 40.49 2.57 7.44
N LYS A 11 40.57 3.39 8.48
CA LYS A 11 41.65 3.31 9.47
C LYS A 11 41.20 3.76 10.85
N LEU A 12 41.92 3.34 11.87
CA LEU A 12 41.68 3.70 13.26
C LEU A 12 42.90 4.42 13.81
N LYS A 13 42.69 5.46 14.62
CA LYS A 13 43.74 6.17 15.36
C LYS A 13 43.44 6.20 16.85
N LEU A 14 44.48 6.16 17.66
CA LEU A 14 44.38 6.40 19.10
C LEU A 14 44.65 7.87 19.37
N GLU A 15 43.59 8.63 19.66
CA GLU A 15 43.61 10.08 19.90
C GLU A 15 43.01 10.37 21.27
N GLU A 16 43.72 11.11 22.13
CA GLU A 16 43.21 11.50 23.45
C GLU A 16 42.68 10.31 24.28
N ASN A 17 43.38 9.17 24.22
CA ASN A 17 43.01 7.88 24.86
C ASN A 17 41.74 7.21 24.32
N GLU A 18 41.20 7.69 23.20
CA GLU A 18 40.03 7.11 22.55
C GLU A 18 40.35 6.61 21.15
N THR A 19 39.71 5.52 20.77
CA THR A 19 39.83 5.00 19.40
C THR A 19 38.94 5.82 18.49
N VAL A 20 39.51 6.42 17.45
CA VAL A 20 38.82 7.22 16.45
C VAL A 20 38.86 6.51 15.11
N ILE A 21 37.69 6.25 14.53
CA ILE A 21 37.58 5.65 13.19
C ILE A 21 37.62 6.79 12.17
N TYR A 22 38.37 6.57 11.10
CA TYR A 22 38.46 7.46 9.95
C TYR A 22 38.02 6.71 8.70
N VAL A 23 37.17 7.35 7.91
CA VAL A 23 36.73 6.88 6.59
C VAL A 23 37.10 7.94 5.56
N ALA A 24 37.91 7.59 4.58
CA ALA A 24 38.50 8.49 3.58
C ALA A 24 39.09 9.77 4.21
N GLU A 25 39.94 9.58 5.21
CA GLU A 25 40.59 10.66 5.99
C GLU A 25 39.64 11.56 6.81
N LYS A 26 38.33 11.29 6.82
CA LYS A 26 37.35 12.02 7.63
C LYS A 26 37.02 11.26 8.91
N ARG A 27 36.96 11.98 10.03
CA ARG A 27 36.59 11.41 11.34
C ARG A 27 35.14 10.91 11.30
N PHE A 28 34.94 9.63 11.54
CA PHE A 28 33.62 8.99 11.62
C PHE A 28 33.01 9.23 13.01
N ARG A 29 31.89 9.97 13.04
CA ARG A 29 31.21 10.43 14.26
C ARG A 29 29.86 9.72 14.42
N HIS A 30 29.91 8.44 14.80
CA HIS A 30 28.72 7.66 15.15
C HIS A 30 28.99 6.81 16.40
N CYS A 31 27.93 6.31 17.05
CA CYS A 31 28.06 5.51 18.27
C CYS A 31 28.92 4.26 18.04
N LYS A 32 29.96 4.09 18.86
CA LYS A 32 30.90 2.97 18.77
C LYS A 32 30.52 1.91 19.79
N PHE A 33 29.75 0.93 19.35
CA PHE A 33 29.53 -0.32 20.10
C PHE A 33 30.47 -1.37 19.51
N LEU A 34 31.71 -1.38 20.00
CA LEU A 34 32.77 -2.28 19.51
C LEU A 34 33.18 -3.32 20.55
N ILE A 35 32.68 -3.23 21.78
CA ILE A 35 33.00 -4.16 22.86
C ILE A 35 31.66 -4.58 23.47
N LEU A 36 31.40 -5.88 23.49
CA LEU A 36 30.32 -6.50 24.24
C LEU A 36 30.90 -7.13 25.51
N GLU A 37 30.19 -6.98 26.63
CA GLU A 37 30.50 -7.74 27.83
C GLU A 37 29.86 -9.12 27.72
N ILE A 38 30.65 -10.17 27.90
CA ILE A 38 30.16 -11.55 27.92
C ILE A 38 30.36 -12.09 29.33
N PRO A 39 29.28 -12.45 30.06
CA PRO A 39 29.39 -12.95 31.42
C PRO A 39 30.17 -14.28 31.46
N THR A 40 31.03 -14.45 32.47
CA THR A 40 31.93 -15.62 32.64
C THR A 40 31.28 -16.81 33.34
N HIS A 41 29.99 -16.73 33.68
CA HIS A 41 29.18 -17.82 34.26
C HIS A 41 28.34 -18.50 33.16
N PRO A 42 27.91 -19.78 33.30
CA PRO A 42 27.70 -20.64 32.14
C PRO A 42 26.54 -20.15 31.29
N VAL A 43 26.87 -19.40 30.24
CA VAL A 43 26.01 -19.22 29.08
C VAL A 43 25.75 -20.63 28.58
N LYS A 44 24.49 -21.09 28.69
CA LYS A 44 24.11 -22.50 28.49
C LYS A 44 24.42 -23.03 27.08
N SER A 45 24.75 -22.15 26.13
CA SER A 45 25.38 -22.46 24.83
C SER A 45 25.54 -21.15 24.03
N PHE A 46 26.69 -20.93 23.40
CA PHE A 46 26.90 -19.88 22.39
C PHE A 46 26.52 -20.34 20.98
N ASP A 47 26.18 -21.62 20.81
CA ASP A 47 25.88 -22.27 19.52
C ASP A 47 24.58 -21.78 18.88
N LYS A 48 23.88 -20.83 19.53
CA LYS A 48 22.62 -20.21 19.09
C LYS A 48 22.72 -18.69 18.93
N ILE A 49 23.94 -18.16 18.78
CA ILE A 49 24.15 -16.74 18.49
C ILE A 49 24.67 -16.62 17.07
N GLU A 50 23.86 -16.04 16.21
CA GLU A 50 24.13 -15.89 14.77
C GLU A 50 24.59 -14.45 14.43
N SER A 51 24.47 -13.49 15.35
CA SER A 51 24.94 -12.11 15.15
C SER A 51 25.33 -11.39 16.45
N ILE A 52 26.11 -10.31 16.31
CA ILE A 52 26.45 -9.41 17.42
C ILE A 52 25.23 -8.68 17.99
N ASP A 53 24.21 -8.37 17.18
CA ASP A 53 22.96 -7.80 17.68
C ASP A 53 22.20 -8.78 18.58
N GLU A 54 22.12 -10.05 18.17
CA GLU A 54 21.52 -11.12 18.99
C GLU A 54 22.33 -11.39 20.26
N ALA A 55 23.67 -11.34 20.16
CA ALA A 55 24.56 -11.44 21.32
C ALA A 55 24.30 -10.32 22.32
N ALA A 56 24.17 -9.08 21.83
CA ALA A 56 23.88 -7.92 22.67
C ALA A 56 22.52 -8.06 23.37
N GLU A 57 21.47 -8.45 22.64
CA GLU A 57 20.13 -8.64 23.23
C GLU A 57 20.07 -9.77 24.27
N LYS A 58 20.81 -10.87 24.06
CA LYS A 58 20.80 -12.04 24.95
C LYS A 58 21.76 -11.94 26.14
N LEU A 59 22.90 -11.26 25.98
CA LEU A 59 24.00 -11.27 26.95
C LEU A 59 24.15 -9.93 27.67
N ASP A 60 23.74 -8.81 27.06
CA ASP A 60 23.92 -7.46 27.58
C ASP A 60 22.57 -6.75 27.77
N SER A 61 21.92 -7.03 28.90
CA SER A 61 20.62 -6.41 29.24
C SER A 61 20.73 -4.96 29.72
N ASN A 62 21.94 -4.40 29.88
CA ASN A 62 22.13 -3.07 30.47
C ASN A 62 23.33 -2.33 29.86
N MET A 63 23.06 -1.52 28.83
CA MET A 63 24.04 -0.66 28.14
C MET A 63 24.81 0.33 29.06
N GLU A 64 24.36 0.55 30.30
CA GLU A 64 25.10 1.34 31.30
C GLU A 64 26.37 0.62 31.81
N TRP A 65 26.43 -0.71 31.75
CA TRP A 65 27.54 -1.51 32.31
C TRP A 65 28.80 -1.47 31.43
N ALA A 66 28.66 -1.35 30.11
CA ALA A 66 29.78 -1.19 29.18
C ALA A 66 30.64 0.07 29.46
N LYS A 67 30.08 1.11 30.11
CA LYS A 67 30.86 2.27 30.58
C LYS A 67 31.82 1.89 31.72
N SER A 68 31.42 1.02 32.64
CA SER A 68 32.23 0.61 33.79
C SER A 68 33.46 -0.22 33.36
N ILE A 69 33.33 -1.05 32.32
CA ILE A 69 34.45 -1.81 31.74
C ILE A 69 35.39 -0.94 30.91
N ARG A 70 34.86 0.09 30.22
CA ARG A 70 35.71 1.06 29.51
C ARG A 70 36.74 1.72 30.41
N GLU A 71 36.45 1.84 31.70
CA GLU A 71 37.36 2.37 32.72
C GLU A 71 38.38 1.34 33.23
N GLN A 72 38.11 0.04 33.06
CA GLN A 72 38.98 -1.07 33.52
C GLN A 72 40.01 -1.52 32.48
N ILE A 73 39.73 -1.33 31.18
CA ILE A 73 40.65 -1.70 30.09
C ILE A 73 41.43 -0.48 29.64
N ASP A 74 42.77 -0.57 29.65
CA ASP A 74 43.63 0.52 29.20
C ASP A 74 43.37 0.90 27.73
N SER A 75 43.62 2.18 27.41
CA SER A 75 43.28 2.75 26.09
C SER A 75 43.96 2.05 24.92
N LYS A 76 45.16 1.48 25.13
CA LYS A 76 45.92 0.77 24.10
C LYS A 76 45.34 -0.62 23.85
N SER A 77 44.95 -1.35 24.91
CA SER A 77 44.27 -2.65 24.77
C SER A 77 42.89 -2.50 24.12
N ARG A 78 42.10 -1.49 24.52
CA ARG A 78 40.83 -1.15 23.85
C ARG A 78 41.02 -0.83 22.37
N PHE A 79 42.06 -0.05 22.04
CA PHE A 79 42.38 0.28 20.65
C PHE A 79 42.63 -0.97 19.81
N TRP A 80 43.44 -1.91 20.28
CA TRP A 80 43.70 -3.14 19.53
C TRP A 80 42.48 -4.06 19.42
N ALA A 81 41.64 -4.13 20.44
CA ALA A 81 40.37 -4.86 20.36
C ALA A 81 39.45 -4.26 19.28
N HIS A 82 39.30 -2.94 19.25
CA HIS A 82 38.54 -2.24 18.22
C HIS A 82 39.12 -2.49 16.81
N CYS A 83 40.44 -2.39 16.66
CA CYS A 83 41.11 -2.68 15.39
C CYS A 83 40.84 -4.11 14.93
N SER A 84 40.94 -5.09 15.84
CA SER A 84 40.67 -6.49 15.54
C SER A 84 39.24 -6.70 15.05
N ASN A 85 38.24 -6.15 15.76
CA ASN A 85 36.84 -6.32 15.40
C ASN A 85 36.51 -5.73 14.02
N ILE A 86 37.01 -4.52 13.72
CA ILE A 86 36.78 -3.90 12.41
C ILE A 86 37.60 -4.60 11.31
N GLN A 87 38.81 -5.09 11.61
CA GLN A 87 39.61 -5.88 10.66
C GLN A 87 38.88 -7.17 10.29
N THR A 88 38.36 -7.92 11.27
CA THR A 88 37.60 -9.14 11.04
C THR A 88 36.33 -8.87 10.23
N TRP A 89 35.60 -7.78 10.54
CA TRP A 89 34.45 -7.35 9.75
C TRP A 89 34.81 -7.08 8.29
N PHE A 90 35.92 -6.38 8.04
CA PHE A 90 36.42 -6.12 6.68
C PHE A 90 36.85 -7.40 5.94
N GLU A 91 37.61 -8.28 6.61
CA GLU A 91 38.13 -9.53 6.01
C GLU A 91 37.01 -10.51 5.64
N ASN A 92 35.85 -10.42 6.31
CA ASN A 92 34.65 -11.19 5.99
C ASN A 92 33.68 -10.41 5.09
N GLY A 93 34.19 -9.50 4.27
CA GLY A 93 33.39 -8.81 3.25
C GLY A 93 32.30 -7.91 3.82
N TYR A 94 32.57 -7.25 4.93
CA TYR A 94 31.63 -6.36 5.62
C TYR A 94 30.36 -7.05 6.16
N ASP A 95 30.44 -8.34 6.49
CA ASP A 95 29.34 -9.10 7.09
C ASP A 95 28.69 -8.35 8.26
N SER A 96 27.42 -7.95 8.08
CA SER A 96 26.67 -7.15 9.05
C SER A 96 26.40 -7.89 10.36
N THR A 97 26.60 -9.21 10.42
CA THR A 97 26.45 -10.00 11.64
C THR A 97 27.63 -9.85 12.60
N LEU A 98 28.81 -9.42 12.11
CA LEU A 98 30.06 -9.35 12.89
C LEU A 98 30.26 -8.03 13.64
N LEU A 99 29.41 -7.03 13.39
CA LEU A 99 29.39 -5.77 14.11
C LEU A 99 27.96 -5.41 14.50
N HIS A 100 27.80 -4.73 15.62
CA HIS A 100 26.48 -4.27 16.06
C HIS A 100 25.84 -3.33 15.02
N ARG A 101 24.54 -3.44 14.76
CA ARG A 101 23.83 -2.68 13.69
C ARG A 101 24.08 -1.17 13.72
N ASN A 102 24.15 -0.59 14.93
CA ASN A 102 24.42 0.84 15.16
C ASN A 102 25.80 1.31 14.67
N LEU A 103 26.77 0.40 14.49
CA LEU A 103 28.07 0.72 13.91
C LEU A 103 28.18 0.18 12.49
N ALA A 104 27.79 -1.07 12.25
CA ALA A 104 27.94 -1.75 10.97
C ALA A 104 27.29 -0.94 9.83
N PHE A 105 26.02 -0.58 10.00
CA PHE A 105 25.24 0.06 8.93
C PHE A 105 25.72 1.49 8.62
N PRO A 106 25.93 2.39 9.60
CA PRO A 106 26.43 3.73 9.32
C PRO A 106 27.88 3.74 8.84
N LEU A 107 28.72 2.79 9.28
CA LEU A 107 30.09 2.66 8.82
C LEU A 107 30.15 2.16 7.36
N LEU A 108 29.31 1.18 7.02
CA LEU A 108 29.16 0.68 5.65
C LEU A 108 28.68 1.79 4.71
N LYS A 109 27.68 2.59 5.13
CA LYS A 109 27.24 3.78 4.40
C LYS A 109 28.41 4.75 4.17
N ALA A 110 29.21 5.05 5.19
CA ALA A 110 30.34 5.96 5.06
C ALA A 110 31.41 5.45 4.08
N LEU A 111 31.61 4.13 4.00
CA LEU A 111 32.50 3.51 3.03
C LEU A 111 31.94 3.60 1.60
N VAL A 112 30.63 3.43 1.42
CA VAL A 112 29.97 3.67 0.12
C VAL A 112 30.10 5.12 -0.31
N ASP A 113 29.88 6.07 0.61
CA ASP A 113 30.05 7.52 0.34
C ASP A 113 31.53 7.89 0.07
N ALA A 114 32.47 6.99 0.38
CA ALA A 114 33.90 7.10 0.08
C ALA A 114 34.32 6.34 -1.20
N ASP A 115 33.37 5.82 -1.98
CA ASP A 115 33.59 5.03 -3.19
C ASP A 115 34.36 3.72 -2.97
N ASP A 116 34.13 3.05 -1.83
CA ASP A 116 34.62 1.69 -1.63
C ASP A 116 33.83 0.68 -2.49
N PRO A 117 34.47 0.02 -3.48
CA PRO A 117 33.78 -0.89 -4.38
C PRO A 117 33.20 -2.11 -3.68
N ASN A 118 33.85 -2.60 -2.61
CA ASN A 118 33.38 -3.76 -1.86
C ASN A 118 32.21 -3.41 -0.94
N ALA A 119 32.15 -2.16 -0.46
CA ALA A 119 31.09 -1.71 0.42
C ALA A 119 29.76 -1.54 -0.33
N LYS A 120 29.80 -1.16 -1.60
CA LYS A 120 28.61 -0.81 -2.39
C LYS A 120 27.62 -1.97 -2.51
N ASP A 121 28.09 -3.14 -2.93
CA ASP A 121 27.22 -4.30 -3.14
C ASP A 121 26.67 -4.84 -1.82
N ILE A 122 27.49 -4.87 -0.76
CA ILE A 122 27.06 -5.29 0.57
C ILE A 122 26.04 -4.30 1.13
N PHE A 123 26.24 -3.00 0.95
CA PHE A 123 25.29 -1.99 1.41
C PHE A 123 23.94 -2.11 0.72
N LYS A 124 23.93 -2.39 -0.59
CA LYS A 124 22.70 -2.71 -1.32
C LYS A 124 21.98 -3.92 -0.74
N GLN A 125 22.69 -5.03 -0.53
CA GLN A 125 22.11 -6.25 0.06
C GLN A 125 21.53 -5.99 1.45
N GLU A 126 22.21 -5.18 2.24
CA GLU A 126 21.82 -4.84 3.61
C GLU A 126 20.60 -3.90 3.64
N ILE A 127 20.44 -3.01 2.64
CA ILE A 127 19.20 -2.24 2.42
C ILE A 127 18.08 -3.18 1.98
N ALA A 128 18.32 -4.06 1.01
CA ALA A 128 17.34 -5.03 0.50
C ALA A 128 16.80 -5.93 1.62
N LYS A 129 17.69 -6.48 2.46
CA LYS A 129 17.33 -7.28 3.65
C LYS A 129 16.43 -6.52 4.63
N ARG A 130 16.66 -5.21 4.81
CA ARG A 130 15.79 -4.38 5.65
C ARG A 130 14.43 -4.10 5.01
N LEU A 131 14.39 -3.88 3.70
CA LEU A 131 13.13 -3.75 2.96
C LEU A 131 12.32 -5.05 3.04
N GLU A 132 12.98 -6.20 2.90
CA GLU A 132 12.37 -7.53 3.00
C GLU A 132 11.72 -7.83 4.36
N SER A 133 12.17 -7.16 5.42
CA SER A 133 11.58 -7.31 6.76
C SER A 133 10.09 -6.93 6.81
N GLY A 134 9.65 -6.05 5.89
CA GLY A 134 8.27 -5.62 5.77
C GLY A 134 7.76 -4.71 6.90
N TYR A 135 8.58 -4.40 7.91
CA TYR A 135 8.18 -3.49 8.97
C TYR A 135 8.09 -2.05 8.46
N SER A 136 6.88 -1.47 8.48
CA SER A 136 6.62 -0.13 7.92
C SER A 136 7.55 0.95 8.49
N SER A 137 7.91 0.88 9.77
CA SER A 137 8.86 1.81 10.40
C SER A 137 10.26 1.74 9.80
N VAL A 138 10.74 0.52 9.49
CA VAL A 138 12.05 0.29 8.85
C VAL A 138 12.02 0.78 7.40
N VAL A 139 10.96 0.46 6.65
CA VAL A 139 10.84 0.87 5.26
C VAL A 139 10.72 2.40 5.14
N ASN A 140 9.90 3.05 5.99
CA ASN A 140 9.80 4.51 6.05
C ASN A 140 11.15 5.16 6.36
N TYR A 141 11.87 4.66 7.36
CA TYR A 141 13.21 5.14 7.69
C TYR A 141 14.17 5.04 6.49
N LEU A 142 14.12 3.93 5.74
CA LEU A 142 14.95 3.76 4.54
C LEU A 142 14.63 4.77 3.43
N ILE A 143 13.36 5.14 3.28
CA ILE A 143 12.90 6.10 2.29
C ILE A 143 13.26 7.52 2.70
N ASP A 144 12.95 7.90 3.95
CA ASP A 144 13.12 9.26 4.47
C ASP A 144 14.61 9.67 4.48
N GLU A 145 15.48 8.74 4.81
CA GLU A 145 16.94 8.93 4.78
C GLU A 145 17.54 8.76 3.36
N GLY A 146 16.72 8.45 2.37
CA GLY A 146 17.13 8.34 0.96
C GLY A 146 18.03 7.14 0.65
N TYR A 147 17.91 6.04 1.41
CA TYR A 147 18.66 4.81 1.17
C TYR A 147 18.18 4.05 -0.07
N THR A 148 16.94 4.26 -0.50
CA THR A 148 16.40 3.61 -1.71
C THR A 148 17.14 4.02 -2.99
N LYS A 149 17.85 5.16 -3.01
CA LYS A 149 18.66 5.61 -4.17
C LYS A 149 19.82 4.68 -4.54
N TYR A 150 20.23 3.81 -3.60
CA TYR A 150 21.30 2.85 -3.84
C TYR A 150 20.80 1.59 -4.55
N LEU A 151 19.49 1.37 -4.61
CA LEU A 151 18.86 0.26 -5.31
C LEU A 151 18.20 0.73 -6.61
N ASN A 152 18.23 -0.12 -7.63
CA ASN A 152 17.42 0.08 -8.82
C ASN A 152 15.97 -0.36 -8.58
N ARG A 153 15.08 -0.03 -9.52
CA ARG A 153 13.64 -0.30 -9.38
C ARG A 153 13.31 -1.79 -9.19
N GLU A 154 13.95 -2.66 -9.95
CA GLU A 154 13.76 -4.11 -9.86
C GLU A 154 14.24 -4.67 -8.52
N GLU A 155 15.44 -4.27 -8.06
CA GLU A 155 15.99 -4.62 -6.75
C GLU A 155 15.03 -4.24 -5.62
N ILE A 156 14.41 -3.06 -5.70
CA ILE A 156 13.47 -2.62 -4.68
C ILE A 156 12.16 -3.44 -4.73
N LEU A 157 11.60 -3.66 -5.92
CA LEU A 157 10.35 -4.41 -6.05
C LEU A 157 10.52 -5.86 -5.60
N LEU A 158 11.62 -6.52 -5.95
CA LEU A 158 11.93 -7.88 -5.49
C LEU A 158 12.16 -7.96 -3.96
N SER A 159 12.60 -6.86 -3.33
CA SER A 159 12.71 -6.79 -1.87
C SER A 159 11.35 -6.64 -1.19
N LEU A 160 10.43 -5.88 -1.81
CA LEU A 160 9.12 -5.55 -1.25
C LEU A 160 8.03 -6.57 -1.55
N LEU A 161 8.13 -7.27 -2.69
CA LEU A 161 7.06 -8.07 -3.27
C LEU A 161 7.52 -9.50 -3.53
N LYS A 162 6.56 -10.42 -3.60
CA LYS A 162 6.80 -11.72 -4.26
C LYS A 162 7.07 -11.50 -5.75
N LEU A 163 7.77 -12.46 -6.36
CA LEU A 163 8.23 -12.38 -7.74
C LEU A 163 7.11 -12.03 -8.71
N GLU A 164 5.95 -12.69 -8.60
CA GLU A 164 4.83 -12.50 -9.53
C GLU A 164 4.26 -11.08 -9.47
N ASP A 165 4.15 -10.51 -8.27
CA ASP A 165 3.66 -9.15 -8.08
C ASP A 165 4.74 -8.12 -8.51
N ALA A 166 6.03 -8.43 -8.30
CA ALA A 166 7.12 -7.57 -8.75
C ALA A 166 7.19 -7.48 -10.28
N GLU A 167 7.10 -8.62 -10.97
CA GLU A 167 7.07 -8.70 -12.44
C GLU A 167 5.87 -7.95 -12.99
N ALA A 168 4.68 -8.14 -12.41
CA ALA A 168 3.47 -7.42 -12.81
C ALA A 168 3.63 -5.89 -12.68
N ILE A 169 4.24 -5.40 -11.60
CA ILE A 169 4.48 -3.97 -11.41
C ILE A 169 5.55 -3.45 -12.40
N LEU A 170 6.60 -4.21 -12.68
CA LEU A 170 7.62 -3.84 -13.67
C LEU A 170 7.05 -3.75 -15.09
N GLU A 171 6.17 -4.68 -15.46
CA GLU A 171 5.46 -4.63 -16.74
C GLU A 171 4.54 -3.41 -16.83
N LEU A 172 3.84 -3.08 -15.73
CA LEU A 172 3.03 -1.85 -15.67
C LEU A 172 3.90 -0.59 -15.79
N ASP A 173 5.03 -0.52 -15.07
CA ASP A 173 5.98 0.59 -15.17
C ASP A 173 6.43 0.80 -16.64
N SER A 174 6.67 -0.30 -17.36
CA SER A 174 7.06 -0.28 -18.78
C SER A 174 5.92 0.15 -19.71
N LEU A 175 4.71 -0.36 -19.49
CA LEU A 175 3.52 -0.02 -20.28
C LEU A 175 3.18 1.47 -20.19
N PHE A 176 3.34 2.07 -19.01
CA PHE A 176 2.98 3.46 -18.74
C PHE A 176 4.15 4.44 -18.83
N LYS A 177 5.38 3.94 -18.97
CA LYS A 177 6.62 4.73 -18.98
C LYS A 177 6.75 5.63 -17.72
N GLU A 178 6.12 5.22 -16.64
CA GLU A 178 6.12 5.92 -15.35
C GLU A 178 6.16 4.89 -14.23
N ALA A 179 7.01 5.13 -13.24
CA ALA A 179 7.16 4.21 -12.12
C ALA A 179 6.01 4.35 -11.12
N LEU A 180 5.29 3.27 -10.87
CA LEU A 180 4.27 3.16 -9.84
C LEU A 180 4.86 3.41 -8.45
N HIS A 181 4.34 4.36 -7.70
CA HIS A 181 4.83 4.61 -6.35
C HIS A 181 4.25 3.60 -5.35
N TRP A 182 5.10 2.93 -4.58
CA TRP A 182 4.61 2.15 -3.44
C TRP A 182 4.20 3.12 -2.33
N ASN A 183 3.09 2.82 -1.65
CA ASN A 183 2.67 3.47 -0.42
C ASN A 183 2.65 2.42 0.69
N LEU A 184 3.05 2.80 1.90
CA LEU A 184 3.07 1.92 3.07
C LEU A 184 1.81 2.03 3.92
N GLU A 185 1.04 3.10 3.74
CA GLU A 185 -0.24 3.30 4.41
C GLU A 185 -1.38 3.26 3.39
N PRO A 186 -2.54 2.68 3.74
CA PRO A 186 -3.73 2.82 2.94
C PRO A 186 -4.07 4.30 2.89
N ALA A 187 -3.93 4.90 1.71
CA ALA A 187 -4.34 6.27 1.48
C ALA A 187 -5.79 6.43 1.97
N THR A 188 -5.96 7.08 3.12
CA THR A 188 -7.24 7.64 3.54
C THR A 188 -7.71 8.52 2.39
N ASP A 189 -8.97 8.39 1.98
CA ASP A 189 -9.64 9.03 0.83
C ASP A 189 -9.30 10.54 0.64
N TYR A 190 -8.08 10.85 0.21
CA TYR A 190 -7.59 12.20 0.00
C TYR A 190 -7.16 12.39 -1.47
N PRO A 191 -7.55 13.51 -2.12
CA PRO A 191 -7.28 13.75 -3.53
C PRO A 191 -5.81 14.09 -3.87
N GLN A 192 -4.89 14.00 -2.91
CA GLN A 192 -3.50 14.47 -3.05
C GLN A 192 -2.49 13.32 -3.30
N CYS A 193 -2.93 12.06 -3.42
CA CYS A 193 -2.02 10.98 -3.81
C CYS A 193 -1.62 11.11 -5.28
N ARG A 194 -0.29 11.15 -5.50
CA ARG A 194 0.39 10.99 -6.79
C ARG A 194 -0.33 9.97 -7.69
N PRO A 195 -0.36 10.19 -9.01
CA PRO A 195 -1.30 9.52 -9.92
C PRO A 195 -1.21 8.01 -9.78
N TYR A 196 -0.04 7.42 -9.99
CA TYR A 196 0.15 5.97 -10.00
C TYR A 196 0.72 5.46 -8.68
N SER A 197 -0.03 4.62 -7.96
CA SER A 197 0.47 4.03 -6.72
C SER A 197 -0.14 2.67 -6.37
N PHE A 198 0.57 1.93 -5.51
CA PHE A 198 0.11 0.64 -4.98
C PHE A 198 0.43 0.49 -3.49
N LEU A 199 -0.31 -0.38 -2.80
CA LEU A 199 -0.13 -0.70 -1.39
C LEU A 199 0.31 -2.15 -1.24
N VAL A 200 1.33 -2.37 -0.40
CA VAL A 200 1.87 -3.70 -0.10
C VAL A 200 1.45 -4.14 1.29
N GLN A 201 1.00 -5.39 1.39
CA GLN A 201 0.81 -6.09 2.66
C GLN A 201 1.29 -7.52 2.49
N ASP A 202 2.10 -8.01 3.44
CA ASP A 202 2.62 -9.39 3.43
C ASP A 202 3.32 -9.76 2.11
N LYS A 203 4.12 -8.82 1.58
CA LYS A 203 4.81 -8.89 0.28
C LYS A 203 3.88 -9.08 -0.94
N ARG A 204 2.60 -8.74 -0.81
CA ARG A 204 1.63 -8.77 -1.91
C ARG A 204 1.00 -7.40 -2.13
N VAL A 205 0.65 -7.10 -3.37
CA VAL A 205 -0.08 -5.88 -3.73
C VAL A 205 -1.55 -6.05 -3.39
N ILE A 206 -2.04 -5.26 -2.44
CA ILE A 206 -3.44 -5.31 -1.97
C ILE A 206 -4.29 -4.15 -2.49
N ALA A 207 -3.67 -3.05 -2.95
CA ALA A 207 -4.36 -1.95 -3.60
C ALA A 207 -3.54 -1.41 -4.76
N LEU A 208 -4.21 -1.04 -5.85
CA LEU A 208 -3.60 -0.43 -7.03
C LEU A 208 -4.47 0.74 -7.50
N LYS A 209 -3.85 1.90 -7.68
CA LYS A 209 -4.48 3.13 -8.16
C LYS A 209 -3.73 3.63 -9.39
N MET A 210 -4.45 3.69 -10.51
CA MET A 210 -3.95 4.16 -11.79
C MET A 210 -4.98 5.07 -12.51
N PRO A 211 -5.16 6.31 -12.05
CA PRO A 211 -6.03 7.28 -12.68
C PRO A 211 -5.45 7.73 -14.03
N GLY A 212 -6.31 7.94 -15.01
CA GLY A 212 -5.93 8.48 -16.31
C GLY A 212 -5.76 10.00 -16.23
N PHE A 213 -4.54 10.48 -16.40
CA PHE A 213 -4.24 11.91 -16.57
C PHE A 213 -3.57 12.12 -17.94
N ASP A 214 -4.03 13.14 -18.67
CA ASP A 214 -3.46 13.59 -19.93
C ASP A 214 -3.05 12.46 -20.91
N GLU A 215 -1.75 12.32 -21.21
CA GLU A 215 -1.19 11.35 -22.14
C GLU A 215 -1.12 9.91 -21.61
N PHE A 216 -1.37 9.69 -20.32
CA PHE A 216 -1.27 8.39 -19.65
C PHE A 216 -2.59 7.62 -19.60
N LYS A 217 -3.62 8.10 -20.31
CA LYS A 217 -4.91 7.42 -20.41
C LYS A 217 -4.79 6.17 -21.28
N PHE A 218 -5.29 5.05 -20.78
CA PHE A 218 -5.32 3.81 -21.52
C PHE A 218 -6.75 3.42 -21.96
N THR A 219 -6.83 2.77 -23.12
CA THR A 219 -8.09 2.27 -23.68
C THR A 219 -8.30 0.77 -23.46
N LYS A 220 -7.22 0.02 -23.29
CA LYS A 220 -7.22 -1.41 -22.96
C LYS A 220 -6.90 -1.58 -21.49
N PHE A 221 -7.60 -2.50 -20.83
CA PHE A 221 -7.25 -2.87 -19.46
C PHE A 221 -5.81 -3.42 -19.42
N PRO A 222 -4.96 -2.99 -18.46
CA PRO A 222 -3.59 -3.47 -18.35
C PRO A 222 -3.58 -4.93 -17.88
N GLU A 223 -3.23 -5.85 -18.78
CA GLU A 223 -3.21 -7.29 -18.52
C GLU A 223 -2.40 -7.69 -17.28
N PRO A 224 -1.22 -7.10 -16.98
CA PRO A 224 -0.41 -7.53 -15.83
C PRO A 224 -1.12 -7.43 -14.47
N ILE A 225 -2.17 -6.61 -14.36
CA ILE A 225 -2.97 -6.48 -13.13
C ILE A 225 -3.59 -7.83 -12.71
N ILE A 226 -3.84 -8.75 -13.65
CA ILE A 226 -4.43 -10.06 -13.31
C ILE A 226 -3.52 -10.94 -12.44
N HIS A 227 -2.21 -10.70 -12.48
CA HIS A 227 -1.23 -11.43 -11.67
C HIS A 227 -1.21 -10.96 -10.21
N LEU A 228 -1.80 -9.79 -9.92
CA LEU A 228 -1.95 -9.25 -8.58
C LEU A 228 -3.11 -9.94 -7.83
N THR A 229 -3.00 -11.25 -7.62
CA THR A 229 -4.12 -12.08 -7.13
C THR A 229 -4.58 -11.74 -5.71
N ALA A 230 -3.77 -11.05 -4.92
CA ALA A 230 -4.11 -10.56 -3.58
C ALA A 230 -4.85 -9.20 -3.58
N LEU A 231 -5.12 -8.63 -4.76
CA LEU A 231 -5.68 -7.29 -4.89
C LEU A 231 -7.08 -7.20 -4.28
N ARG A 232 -7.24 -6.29 -3.33
CA ARG A 232 -8.51 -5.96 -2.66
C ARG A 232 -9.12 -4.68 -3.20
N LYS A 233 -8.31 -3.74 -3.67
CA LYS A 233 -8.77 -2.44 -4.18
C LYS A 233 -8.14 -2.10 -5.52
N LEU A 234 -8.96 -1.80 -6.51
CA LEU A 234 -8.53 -1.40 -7.85
C LEU A 234 -9.21 -0.11 -8.25
N ALA A 235 -8.42 0.92 -8.53
CA ALA A 235 -8.92 2.22 -8.93
C ALA A 235 -8.28 2.66 -10.26
N LEU A 236 -9.03 2.60 -11.36
CA LEU A 236 -8.59 2.94 -12.71
C LEU A 236 -9.37 4.14 -13.28
N ASN A 237 -9.66 5.12 -12.43
CA ASN A 237 -10.51 6.28 -12.75
C ASN A 237 -10.02 7.06 -13.98
N GLN A 238 -10.91 7.75 -14.69
CA GLN A 238 -10.58 8.74 -15.72
C GLN A 238 -9.77 8.18 -16.91
N ASN A 239 -9.81 6.86 -17.12
CA ASN A 239 -9.26 6.20 -18.31
C ASN A 239 -10.32 6.04 -19.41
N TYR A 240 -9.98 5.49 -20.56
CA TYR A 240 -10.93 5.24 -21.68
C TYR A 240 -11.17 3.75 -21.88
N ILE A 241 -11.33 3.02 -20.77
CA ILE A 241 -11.35 1.56 -20.76
C ILE A 241 -12.55 1.06 -21.55
N ASN A 242 -12.28 0.34 -22.64
CA ASN A 242 -13.32 -0.36 -23.37
C ASN A 242 -13.79 -1.56 -22.54
N GLU A 243 -15.08 -1.57 -22.19
CA GLU A 243 -15.69 -2.55 -21.30
C GLU A 243 -15.57 -3.98 -21.81
N LYS A 244 -15.37 -4.20 -23.12
CA LYS A 244 -15.22 -5.54 -23.72
C LYS A 244 -13.94 -6.26 -23.30
N TYR A 245 -12.97 -5.55 -22.71
CA TYR A 245 -11.72 -6.14 -22.22
C TYR A 245 -11.76 -6.47 -20.73
N ILE A 246 -12.76 -5.99 -19.99
CA ILE A 246 -12.94 -6.33 -18.58
C ILE A 246 -13.28 -7.83 -18.36
N PRO A 247 -14.01 -8.57 -19.24
CA PRO A 247 -14.56 -9.88 -18.93
C PRO A 247 -13.63 -11.06 -18.64
N GLU A 248 -12.52 -11.21 -19.35
CA GLU A 248 -11.62 -12.36 -19.12
C GLU A 248 -10.69 -12.15 -17.92
N LEU A 249 -10.53 -10.91 -17.47
CA LEU A 249 -9.48 -10.49 -16.53
C LEU A 249 -9.93 -10.56 -15.05
N VAL A 250 -11.25 -10.54 -14.80
CA VAL A 250 -11.82 -10.53 -13.43
C VAL A 250 -12.01 -11.91 -12.80
N LYS A 251 -11.77 -13.01 -13.52
CA LYS A 251 -11.83 -14.37 -12.93
C LYS A 251 -10.73 -14.59 -11.89
N GLU A 252 -9.56 -13.98 -12.10
CA GLU A 252 -8.38 -14.17 -11.25
C GLU A 252 -8.38 -13.28 -10.00
N LEU A 253 -9.10 -12.15 -10.04
CA LEU A 253 -9.16 -11.16 -8.95
C LEU A 253 -10.22 -11.51 -7.89
N VAL A 254 -10.17 -12.75 -7.38
CA VAL A 254 -11.18 -13.34 -6.48
C VAL A 254 -11.27 -12.68 -5.10
N HIS A 255 -10.29 -11.84 -4.75
CA HIS A 255 -10.23 -11.09 -3.49
C HIS A 255 -10.61 -9.61 -3.63
N LEU A 256 -11.00 -9.16 -4.83
CA LEU A 256 -11.30 -7.76 -5.08
C LEU A 256 -12.56 -7.31 -4.34
N GLU A 257 -12.42 -6.35 -3.43
CA GLU A 257 -13.49 -5.81 -2.60
C GLU A 257 -13.98 -4.44 -3.10
N GLU A 258 -13.09 -3.62 -3.67
CA GLU A 258 -13.40 -2.27 -4.13
C GLU A 258 -12.93 -2.07 -5.57
N LEU A 259 -13.85 -1.73 -6.47
CA LEU A 259 -13.56 -1.41 -7.87
C LEU A 259 -14.04 -0.01 -8.20
N ASN A 260 -13.12 0.84 -8.66
CA ASN A 260 -13.41 2.20 -9.08
C ASN A 260 -13.00 2.44 -10.54
N LEU A 261 -14.01 2.58 -11.40
CA LEU A 261 -13.88 2.93 -12.82
C LEU A 261 -14.64 4.23 -13.11
N MET A 262 -14.65 5.17 -12.17
CA MET A 262 -15.25 6.48 -12.35
C MET A 262 -14.67 7.16 -13.60
N GLY A 263 -15.50 7.69 -14.49
CA GLY A 263 -15.00 8.43 -15.65
C GLY A 263 -14.28 7.57 -16.69
N ALA A 264 -14.49 6.25 -16.69
CA ALA A 264 -13.81 5.30 -17.57
C ALA A 264 -14.36 5.25 -19.02
N SER A 265 -15.34 6.10 -19.35
CA SER A 265 -16.07 6.12 -20.63
C SER A 265 -16.83 4.83 -20.99
N LEU A 266 -17.22 4.05 -19.98
CA LEU A 266 -17.99 2.80 -20.16
C LEU A 266 -19.36 3.10 -20.78
N THR A 267 -19.73 2.39 -21.85
CA THR A 267 -21.06 2.52 -22.47
C THR A 267 -22.06 1.46 -21.99
N ASN A 268 -21.54 0.33 -21.51
CA ASN A 268 -22.29 -0.77 -20.90
C ASN A 268 -21.69 -1.12 -19.54
N PHE A 269 -22.51 -1.66 -18.65
CA PHE A 269 -22.04 -2.22 -17.41
C PHE A 269 -21.25 -3.52 -17.71
N PRO A 270 -20.02 -3.67 -17.21
CA PRO A 270 -19.20 -4.86 -17.48
C PRO A 270 -19.70 -6.08 -16.73
N GLU A 271 -20.65 -6.83 -17.31
CA GLU A 271 -21.33 -7.98 -16.70
C GLU A 271 -20.39 -8.99 -16.01
N ALA A 272 -19.17 -9.18 -16.50
CA ALA A 272 -18.23 -10.10 -15.89
C ALA A 272 -17.84 -9.74 -14.45
N ILE A 273 -17.89 -8.46 -14.06
CA ILE A 273 -17.62 -8.07 -12.67
C ILE A 273 -18.65 -8.66 -11.70
N CYS A 274 -19.85 -9.01 -12.19
CA CYS A 274 -20.88 -9.69 -11.41
C CYS A 274 -20.47 -11.10 -10.96
N LYS A 275 -19.36 -11.64 -11.48
CA LYS A 275 -18.81 -12.95 -11.09
C LYS A 275 -17.81 -12.87 -9.93
N ILE A 276 -17.51 -11.67 -9.42
CA ILE A 276 -16.58 -11.48 -8.30
C ILE A 276 -17.37 -11.41 -6.99
N PRO A 277 -17.46 -12.51 -6.21
CA PRO A 277 -18.32 -12.55 -5.04
C PRO A 277 -17.80 -11.66 -3.90
N SER A 278 -16.52 -11.30 -3.90
CA SER A 278 -15.88 -10.47 -2.88
C SER A 278 -16.20 -8.97 -2.99
N LEU A 279 -16.77 -8.51 -4.11
CA LEU A 279 -17.02 -7.08 -4.31
C LEU A 279 -18.01 -6.52 -3.28
N ARG A 280 -17.57 -5.46 -2.61
CA ARG A 280 -18.33 -4.70 -1.61
C ARG A 280 -18.61 -3.27 -2.05
N LYS A 281 -17.73 -2.68 -2.87
CA LYS A 281 -17.89 -1.31 -3.35
C LYS A 281 -17.60 -1.22 -4.84
N ILE A 282 -18.53 -0.63 -5.59
CA ILE A 282 -18.37 -0.30 -7.00
C ILE A 282 -18.62 1.19 -7.18
N ASN A 283 -17.69 1.88 -7.83
CA ASN A 283 -17.89 3.24 -8.30
C ASN A 283 -17.70 3.30 -9.81
N PHE A 284 -18.83 3.42 -10.52
CA PHE A 284 -18.92 3.60 -11.97
C PHE A 284 -19.55 4.96 -12.33
N SER A 285 -19.44 5.95 -11.44
CA SER A 285 -19.97 7.29 -11.72
C SER A 285 -19.27 7.98 -12.90
N PHE A 286 -19.91 8.98 -13.50
CA PHE A 286 -19.39 9.74 -14.64
C PHE A 286 -19.06 8.89 -15.87
N ASN A 287 -19.85 7.86 -16.15
CA ASN A 287 -19.73 7.03 -17.35
C ASN A 287 -20.90 7.29 -18.31
N ARG A 288 -21.09 6.43 -19.31
CA ARG A 288 -22.17 6.49 -20.30
C ARG A 288 -23.00 5.19 -20.29
N ILE A 289 -23.14 4.57 -19.12
CA ILE A 289 -23.83 3.27 -18.97
C ILE A 289 -25.34 3.46 -19.19
N HIS A 290 -25.92 2.66 -20.07
CA HIS A 290 -27.34 2.73 -20.43
C HIS A 290 -28.23 1.75 -19.65
N SER A 291 -27.65 0.63 -19.21
CA SER A 291 -28.37 -0.43 -18.49
C SER A 291 -27.46 -1.20 -17.54
N ILE A 292 -28.07 -1.84 -16.55
CA ILE A 292 -27.43 -2.77 -15.60
C ILE A 292 -27.94 -4.18 -15.95
N PRO A 293 -27.07 -5.20 -16.05
CA PRO A 293 -27.47 -6.57 -16.36
C PRO A 293 -28.18 -7.24 -15.18
N ASP A 294 -29.00 -8.25 -15.45
CA ASP A 294 -29.68 -9.00 -14.40
C ASP A 294 -28.72 -9.75 -13.47
N SER A 295 -27.55 -10.13 -14.00
CA SER A 295 -26.48 -10.76 -13.24
C SER A 295 -25.93 -9.92 -12.08
N ILE A 296 -26.28 -8.63 -11.98
CA ILE A 296 -25.94 -7.80 -10.80
C ILE A 296 -26.34 -8.47 -9.50
N GLU A 297 -27.41 -9.27 -9.48
CA GLU A 297 -27.85 -10.00 -8.30
C GLU A 297 -26.80 -10.95 -7.71
N ASN A 298 -25.80 -11.35 -8.48
CA ASN A 298 -24.73 -12.24 -8.02
C ASN A 298 -23.78 -11.57 -7.03
N LEU A 299 -23.76 -10.24 -6.98
CA LEU A 299 -22.93 -9.47 -6.05
C LEU A 299 -23.54 -9.41 -4.65
N LYS A 300 -23.68 -10.57 -3.99
CA LYS A 300 -24.38 -10.73 -2.70
C LYS A 300 -23.76 -9.90 -1.56
N ASN A 301 -22.47 -9.59 -1.65
CA ASN A 301 -21.73 -8.81 -0.66
C ASN A 301 -21.64 -7.30 -0.97
N LEU A 302 -22.26 -6.85 -2.07
CA LEU A 302 -22.17 -5.44 -2.47
C LEU A 302 -22.88 -4.54 -1.46
N GLU A 303 -22.14 -3.59 -0.90
CA GLU A 303 -22.61 -2.63 0.10
C GLU A 303 -22.80 -1.23 -0.48
N ILE A 304 -21.95 -0.83 -1.44
CA ILE A 304 -21.98 0.49 -2.06
C ILE A 304 -21.95 0.33 -3.57
N LEU A 305 -22.98 0.87 -4.24
CA LEU A 305 -23.04 0.97 -5.68
C LEU A 305 -23.25 2.43 -6.07
N ASN A 306 -22.23 3.04 -6.66
CA ASN A 306 -22.32 4.38 -7.22
C ASN A 306 -22.37 4.31 -8.75
N LEU A 307 -23.49 4.74 -9.32
CA LEU A 307 -23.79 4.83 -10.75
C LEU A 307 -24.24 6.24 -11.14
N SER A 308 -23.94 7.27 -10.34
CA SER A 308 -24.34 8.63 -10.67
C SER A 308 -23.69 9.16 -11.94
N SER A 309 -24.34 10.14 -12.57
CA SER A 309 -23.84 10.76 -13.81
C SER A 309 -23.62 9.72 -14.91
N ASN A 310 -24.67 8.95 -15.22
CA ASN A 310 -24.72 7.95 -16.28
C ASN A 310 -25.96 8.19 -17.18
N LEU A 311 -26.29 7.23 -18.05
CA LEU A 311 -27.40 7.32 -19.00
C LEU A 311 -28.49 6.27 -18.72
N LEU A 312 -28.60 5.79 -17.48
CA LEU A 312 -29.55 4.74 -17.11
C LEU A 312 -30.99 5.21 -17.30
N SER A 313 -31.77 4.48 -18.10
CA SER A 313 -33.20 4.76 -18.34
C SER A 313 -34.14 3.91 -17.48
N SER A 314 -33.65 2.78 -17.00
CA SER A 314 -34.34 1.83 -16.12
C SER A 314 -33.34 1.05 -15.26
N LEU A 315 -33.85 0.35 -14.24
CA LEU A 315 -33.09 -0.62 -13.45
C LEU A 315 -33.72 -2.00 -13.61
N PRO A 316 -32.91 -3.07 -13.62
CA PRO A 316 -33.43 -4.43 -13.66
C PRO A 316 -34.10 -4.80 -12.33
N SER A 317 -35.06 -5.73 -12.37
CA SER A 317 -35.75 -6.17 -11.14
C SER A 317 -34.82 -6.89 -10.15
N SER A 318 -33.78 -7.52 -10.67
CA SER A 318 -32.69 -8.18 -9.93
C SER A 318 -31.93 -7.25 -8.98
N ILE A 319 -32.00 -5.91 -9.14
CA ILE A 319 -31.39 -4.97 -8.19
C ILE A 319 -31.88 -5.20 -6.74
N GLY A 320 -33.14 -5.62 -6.57
CA GLY A 320 -33.74 -5.94 -5.27
C GLY A 320 -33.16 -7.18 -4.58
N ASN A 321 -32.27 -7.91 -5.23
CA ASN A 321 -31.61 -9.11 -4.68
C ASN A 321 -30.27 -8.80 -4.00
N LEU A 322 -29.80 -7.55 -4.03
CA LEU A 322 -28.58 -7.10 -3.36
C LEU A 322 -28.79 -6.90 -1.85
N LYS A 323 -28.87 -7.99 -1.09
CA LYS A 323 -29.28 -7.95 0.33
C LYS A 323 -28.33 -7.18 1.25
N SER A 324 -27.07 -7.05 0.86
CA SER A 324 -26.05 -6.30 1.61
C SER A 324 -25.98 -4.81 1.22
N LEU A 325 -26.74 -4.37 0.22
CA LEU A 325 -26.62 -3.01 -0.32
C LEU A 325 -27.08 -1.97 0.70
N ARG A 326 -26.18 -1.06 1.05
CA ARG A 326 -26.37 0.00 2.04
C ARG A 326 -26.47 1.38 1.40
N LYS A 327 -25.75 1.63 0.31
CA LYS A 327 -25.79 2.90 -0.42
C LYS A 327 -25.95 2.64 -1.91
N LEU A 328 -26.95 3.27 -2.50
CA LEU A 328 -27.20 3.25 -3.93
C LEU A 328 -27.33 4.70 -4.42
N ASP A 329 -26.32 5.15 -5.16
CA ASP A 329 -26.34 6.46 -5.82
C ASP A 329 -26.64 6.28 -7.31
N LEU A 330 -27.78 6.82 -7.73
CA LEU A 330 -28.31 6.83 -9.08
C LEU A 330 -28.63 8.26 -9.54
N SER A 331 -28.09 9.26 -8.85
CA SER A 331 -28.31 10.67 -9.20
C SER A 331 -27.80 10.97 -10.62
N ASN A 332 -28.33 12.00 -11.27
CA ASN A 332 -27.89 12.43 -12.61
C ASN A 332 -27.96 11.28 -13.64
N ASN A 333 -29.15 10.66 -13.76
CA ASN A 333 -29.45 9.62 -14.74
C ASN A 333 -30.74 9.97 -15.50
N LYS A 334 -31.29 9.02 -16.28
CA LYS A 334 -32.52 9.21 -17.08
C LYS A 334 -33.65 8.29 -16.60
N LEU A 335 -33.65 7.91 -15.31
CA LEU A 335 -34.62 6.97 -14.77
C LEU A 335 -36.02 7.60 -14.75
N SER A 336 -36.98 6.92 -15.37
CA SER A 336 -38.39 7.34 -15.41
C SER A 336 -39.26 6.62 -14.38
N TYR A 337 -38.83 5.45 -13.92
CA TYR A 337 -39.43 4.66 -12.85
C TYR A 337 -38.35 3.84 -12.12
N LEU A 338 -38.69 3.34 -10.94
CA LEU A 338 -37.90 2.33 -10.22
C LEU A 338 -38.64 0.98 -10.27
N PRO A 339 -37.92 -0.16 -10.34
CA PRO A 339 -38.54 -1.47 -10.26
C PRO A 339 -39.18 -1.65 -8.87
N LYS A 340 -40.33 -2.34 -8.81
CA LYS A 340 -41.02 -2.62 -7.55
C LYS A 340 -40.11 -3.35 -6.54
N SER A 341 -39.18 -4.15 -7.02
CA SER A 341 -38.22 -4.90 -6.21
C SER A 341 -37.22 -4.02 -5.45
N ILE A 342 -37.11 -2.71 -5.73
CA ILE A 342 -36.24 -1.80 -4.96
C ILE A 342 -36.60 -1.80 -3.46
N ILE A 343 -37.86 -2.07 -3.12
CA ILE A 343 -38.34 -2.18 -1.74
C ILE A 343 -37.83 -3.44 -1.01
N ASN A 344 -37.23 -4.39 -1.74
CA ASN A 344 -36.73 -5.65 -1.20
C ASN A 344 -35.25 -5.58 -0.76
N LEU A 345 -34.70 -4.37 -0.62
CA LEU A 345 -33.34 -4.11 -0.15
C LEU A 345 -33.32 -3.89 1.38
N PRO A 346 -33.12 -4.93 2.21
CA PRO A 346 -33.34 -4.85 3.65
C PRO A 346 -32.29 -4.03 4.40
N SER A 347 -31.15 -3.77 3.78
CA SER A 347 -29.99 -3.09 4.37
C SER A 347 -29.78 -1.68 3.83
N LEU A 348 -30.64 -1.20 2.93
CA LEU A 348 -30.45 0.07 2.23
C LEU A 348 -30.60 1.25 3.21
N ILE A 349 -29.56 2.07 3.33
CA ILE A 349 -29.49 3.23 4.23
C ILE A 349 -29.63 4.53 3.46
N SER A 350 -29.00 4.63 2.28
CA SER A 350 -29.03 5.80 1.41
C SER A 350 -29.47 5.40 0.00
N LEU A 351 -30.47 6.12 -0.52
CA LEU A 351 -30.91 6.04 -1.91
C LEU A 351 -30.92 7.44 -2.52
N GLU A 352 -30.08 7.68 -3.51
CA GLU A 352 -29.92 9.00 -4.13
C GLU A 352 -30.41 8.96 -5.57
N LEU A 353 -31.40 9.80 -5.88
CA LEU A 353 -32.17 9.78 -7.13
C LEU A 353 -32.33 11.18 -7.75
N SER A 354 -31.68 12.20 -7.19
CA SER A 354 -31.71 13.58 -7.70
C SER A 354 -31.34 13.65 -9.18
N HIS A 355 -31.89 14.62 -9.90
CA HIS A 355 -31.65 14.80 -11.34
C HIS A 355 -31.94 13.56 -12.20
N ASN A 356 -33.09 12.92 -11.97
CA ASN A 356 -33.70 11.91 -12.86
C ASN A 356 -35.01 12.43 -13.49
N THR A 357 -35.76 11.59 -14.20
CA THR A 357 -37.08 11.93 -14.77
C THR A 357 -38.22 11.13 -14.13
N LEU A 358 -38.03 10.71 -12.87
CA LEU A 358 -38.96 9.86 -12.13
C LEU A 358 -40.33 10.54 -11.97
N LYS A 359 -41.38 9.85 -12.42
CA LYS A 359 -42.77 10.30 -12.22
C LYS A 359 -43.34 9.90 -10.86
N SER A 360 -42.79 8.86 -10.25
CA SER A 360 -43.22 8.36 -8.95
C SER A 360 -42.15 7.47 -8.34
N VAL A 361 -42.24 7.25 -7.02
CA VAL A 361 -41.46 6.25 -6.28
C VAL A 361 -42.39 5.06 -5.96
N PRO A 362 -41.91 3.81 -5.99
CA PRO A 362 -42.72 2.64 -5.70
C PRO A 362 -43.43 2.72 -4.33
N LEU A 363 -44.68 2.25 -4.29
CA LEU A 363 -45.40 2.07 -3.02
C LEU A 363 -44.65 1.06 -2.15
N GLY A 364 -44.51 1.35 -0.85
CA GLY A 364 -43.77 0.52 0.08
C GLY A 364 -42.30 0.87 0.23
N ILE A 365 -41.79 1.91 -0.45
CA ILE A 365 -40.44 2.45 -0.19
C ILE A 365 -40.29 2.88 1.29
N GLU A 366 -41.39 3.32 1.90
CA GLU A 366 -41.49 3.68 3.32
C GLU A 366 -41.33 2.47 4.26
N ASN A 367 -41.49 1.25 3.74
CA ASN A 367 -41.34 0.02 4.52
C ASN A 367 -39.90 -0.49 4.54
N ILE A 368 -38.97 0.15 3.82
CA ILE A 368 -37.54 -0.15 3.94
C ILE A 368 -37.06 0.40 5.29
N SER A 369 -37.12 -0.43 6.34
CA SER A 369 -36.86 -0.02 7.72
C SER A 369 -35.44 0.52 7.97
N SER A 370 -34.48 0.13 7.12
CA SER A 370 -33.09 0.58 7.20
C SER A 370 -32.85 1.96 6.57
N LEU A 371 -33.78 2.45 5.73
CA LEU A 371 -33.58 3.64 4.91
C LEU A 371 -33.61 4.89 5.79
N LYS A 372 -32.57 5.72 5.67
CA LYS A 372 -32.40 6.96 6.46
C LYS A 372 -32.34 8.20 5.56
N VAL A 373 -31.75 8.04 4.38
CA VAL A 373 -31.53 9.11 3.42
C VAL A 373 -32.20 8.72 2.11
N LEU A 374 -33.09 9.59 1.63
CA LEU A 374 -33.72 9.50 0.33
C LEU A 374 -33.61 10.88 -0.34
N LEU A 375 -32.72 11.00 -1.33
CA LEU A 375 -32.53 12.24 -2.08
C LEU A 375 -33.34 12.19 -3.37
N LEU A 376 -34.19 13.19 -3.57
CA LEU A 376 -35.06 13.36 -4.72
C LEU A 376 -34.94 14.82 -5.20
N GLY A 377 -34.97 15.04 -6.50
CA GLY A 377 -34.98 16.41 -7.03
C GLY A 377 -36.34 17.08 -6.92
N GLU A 378 -36.35 18.41 -7.07
CA GLU A 378 -37.57 19.24 -6.98
C GLU A 378 -38.70 18.81 -7.92
N GLU A 379 -38.38 18.47 -9.17
CA GLU A 379 -39.37 18.07 -10.17
C GLU A 379 -40.07 16.75 -9.83
N GLN A 380 -39.37 15.82 -9.17
CA GLN A 380 -39.93 14.55 -8.73
C GLN A 380 -40.94 14.75 -7.59
N LEU A 381 -40.68 15.69 -6.69
CA LEU A 381 -41.56 15.99 -5.56
C LEU A 381 -42.93 16.52 -6.01
N LYS A 382 -43.00 17.22 -7.15
CA LYS A 382 -44.26 17.72 -7.72
C LYS A 382 -45.23 16.61 -8.11
N HIS A 383 -44.71 15.44 -8.46
CA HIS A 383 -45.51 14.30 -8.92
C HIS A 383 -45.81 13.27 -7.82
N ILE A 384 -45.20 13.43 -6.65
CA ILE A 384 -45.43 12.57 -5.49
C ILE A 384 -46.72 13.00 -4.80
N SER A 385 -47.60 12.04 -4.51
CA SER A 385 -48.87 12.34 -3.85
C SER A 385 -48.67 12.94 -2.46
N HIS A 386 -49.58 13.80 -2.02
CA HIS A 386 -49.56 14.41 -0.68
C HIS A 386 -49.53 13.36 0.45
N LYS A 387 -50.07 12.15 0.19
CA LYS A 387 -50.01 10.99 1.07
C LYS A 387 -48.59 10.43 1.20
N GLN A 388 -47.82 10.38 0.10
CA GLN A 388 -46.41 9.97 0.10
C GLN A 388 -45.50 11.04 0.72
N LEU A 389 -45.74 12.33 0.46
CA LEU A 389 -44.96 13.43 1.05
C LEU A 389 -45.01 13.44 2.59
N ASN A 390 -46.18 13.18 3.18
CA ASN A 390 -46.31 13.08 4.63
C ASN A 390 -45.60 11.85 5.22
N LEU A 391 -45.45 10.76 4.45
CA LEU A 391 -44.71 9.57 4.85
C LEU A 391 -43.19 9.80 4.82
N PHE A 392 -42.72 10.72 3.97
CA PHE A 392 -41.30 11.02 3.84
C PHE A 392 -40.71 11.90 4.96
N LYS A 393 -41.52 12.40 5.90
CA LYS A 393 -41.05 13.15 7.09
C LYS A 393 -40.06 12.39 7.97
N LYS A 394 -39.95 11.06 7.81
CA LYS A 394 -38.98 10.20 8.51
C LYS A 394 -37.59 10.19 7.87
N PHE A 395 -37.46 10.64 6.63
CA PHE A 395 -36.18 10.67 5.91
C PHE A 395 -35.56 12.06 6.01
N LYS A 396 -34.22 12.11 5.99
CA LYS A 396 -33.54 13.37 5.63
C LYS A 396 -33.75 13.56 4.13
N ILE A 397 -34.83 14.25 3.76
CA ILE A 397 -35.05 14.70 2.39
C ILE A 397 -34.25 15.98 2.24
N ASP A 398 -33.07 15.88 1.63
CA ASP A 398 -32.45 17.06 1.03
C ASP A 398 -33.08 17.23 -0.35
N ILE A 399 -33.65 18.41 -0.55
CA ILE A 399 -34.22 18.86 -1.81
C ILE A 399 -33.17 19.83 -2.35
N GLU A 400 -32.39 19.39 -3.34
CA GLU A 400 -31.45 20.23 -4.09
C GLU A 400 -32.01 20.59 -5.47
#